data_AF-T1CPX6-F1
#
_entry.id   AF-T1CPX6-F1
#
_cell.length_a   1.000
_cell.length_b   1.000
_cell.length_c   1.000
_cell.angle_alpha   90.00
_cell.angle_beta   90.00
_cell.angle_gamma   90.00
#
_symmetry.space_group_name_H-M   'P 1'
#
loop_
_entity.id
_entity.type
_entity.pdbx_description
1 polymer ?
#
loop_
_entity_poly.entity_id
_entity_poly.type
_entity_poly.pdbx_seq_one_letter_code
_entity_poly.pdbx_strand_id
1 'polypeptide(L)' 'MPDRDLDAATVTLLVAEQFPGLAGGAVRWLGAGWDNELFTVGSEWILRFPKRSERVPWLLREVEIMTVVGEA' A
#
# COMPACT_ATOMS: atom_id res chain seq x y z
N MET A 1 -1.52 -12.61 15.12
CA MET A 1 -0.06 -12.47 14.88
C MET A 1 0.35 -11.04 15.18
N PRO A 2 1.63 -10.75 15.52
CA PRO A 2 2.09 -9.36 15.64
C PRO A 2 1.97 -8.64 14.29
N ASP A 3 1.84 -7.33 14.33
CA ASP A 3 1.98 -6.49 13.14
C ASP A 3 3.41 -6.65 12.60
N ARG A 4 3.56 -6.70 11.27
CA ARG A 4 4.88 -6.66 10.63
C ARG A 4 5.46 -5.24 10.70
N ASP A 5 6.78 -5.13 10.73
CA ASP A 5 7.47 -3.86 10.54
C ASP A 5 7.62 -3.56 9.04
N LEU A 6 7.41 -2.29 8.65
CA LEU A 6 7.65 -1.82 7.30
C LEU A 6 8.22 -0.40 7.33
N ASP A 7 9.29 -0.17 6.57
CA ASP A 7 9.89 1.14 6.41
C ASP A 7 9.88 1.61 4.95
N ALA A 8 10.15 2.90 4.75
CA ALA A 8 10.14 3.52 3.43
C ALA A 8 11.23 2.94 2.50
N ALA A 9 12.35 2.46 3.05
CA ALA A 9 13.43 1.86 2.26
C ALA A 9 12.97 0.53 1.63
N THR A 10 12.33 -0.33 2.42
CA THR A 10 11.73 -1.58 1.97
C THR A 10 10.66 -1.33 0.93
N VAL A 11 9.78 -0.34 1.16
CA VAL A 11 8.74 0.04 0.19
C VAL A 11 9.35 0.56 -1.11
N THR A 12 10.43 1.35 -1.05
CA THR A 12 11.10 1.87 -2.25
C THR A 12 11.61 0.74 -3.14
N LEU A 13 12.26 -0.27 -2.55
CA LEU A 13 12.76 -1.43 -3.29
C LEU A 13 11.61 -2.23 -3.89
N LEU A 14 10.57 -2.52 -3.10
CA LEU A 14 9.40 -3.26 -3.55
C LEU A 14 8.68 -2.57 -4.71
N VAL A 15 8.50 -1.25 -4.62
CA VAL A 15 7.84 -0.47 -5.69
C VAL A 15 8.69 -0.48 -6.96
N ALA A 16 10.02 -0.29 -6.84
CA ALA A 16 10.91 -0.32 -8.00
C ALA A 16 10.91 -1.70 -8.71
N GLU A 17 10.84 -2.79 -7.94
CA GLU A 17 10.80 -4.16 -8.46
C GLU A 17 9.45 -4.52 -9.09
N GLN A 18 8.35 -4.26 -8.38
CA GLN A 18 7.01 -4.72 -8.76
C GLN A 18 6.29 -3.75 -9.70
N PHE A 19 6.63 -2.46 -9.62
CA PHE A 19 5.99 -1.39 -10.41
C PHE A 19 7.06 -0.49 -11.04
N PRO A 20 7.79 -0.95 -12.07
CA PRO A 20 8.87 -0.17 -12.69
C PRO A 20 8.47 1.22 -13.17
N GLY A 21 7.19 1.44 -13.54
CA GLY A 21 6.67 2.75 -13.92
C GLY A 21 6.58 3.76 -12.77
N LEU A 22 6.62 3.30 -11.52
CA LEU A 22 6.69 4.13 -10.31
C LEU A 22 8.12 4.22 -9.75
N ALA A 23 9.09 3.55 -10.37
CA ALA A 23 10.47 3.58 -9.94
C ALA A 23 11.03 5.01 -9.98
N GLY A 24 11.76 5.39 -8.94
CA GLY A 24 12.30 6.75 -8.77
C GLY A 24 11.34 7.76 -8.11
N GLY A 25 10.08 7.39 -7.90
CA GLY A 25 9.16 8.18 -7.07
C GLY A 25 9.59 8.22 -5.61
N ALA A 26 9.56 9.40 -4.99
CA ALA A 26 9.91 9.53 -3.57
C ALA A 26 8.88 8.82 -2.69
N VAL A 27 9.33 7.80 -1.94
CA VAL A 27 8.50 7.08 -0.98
C VAL A 27 8.54 7.78 0.38
N ARG A 28 7.37 8.07 0.95
CA ARG A 28 7.26 8.65 2.30
C ARG A 28 6.19 7.94 3.10
N TRP A 29 6.45 7.72 4.38
CA TRP A 29 5.42 7.25 5.29
C TRP A 29 4.34 8.33 5.44
N LEU A 30 3.08 7.93 5.29
CA LEU A 30 1.93 8.82 5.39
C LEU A 30 1.21 8.64 6.73
N GLY A 31 1.11 7.40 7.21
CA GLY A 31 0.32 7.09 8.40
C GLY A 31 0.11 5.59 8.59
N ALA A 32 -0.58 5.24 9.66
CA ALA A 32 -1.01 3.87 9.90
C ALA A 32 -2.41 3.84 10.51
N GLY A 33 -3.25 2.93 10.01
CA GLY A 33 -4.53 2.57 10.61
C GLY A 33 -4.42 1.30 11.46
N TRP A 34 -5.56 0.70 11.78
CA TRP A 34 -5.62 -0.56 12.50
C TRP A 34 -5.06 -1.73 11.69
N ASP A 35 -5.32 -1.76 10.38
CA ASP A 35 -5.02 -2.91 9.54
C ASP A 35 -3.96 -2.63 8.46
N ASN A 36 -3.68 -1.36 8.16
CA ASN A 36 -2.79 -0.97 7.07
C ASN A 36 -1.76 0.08 7.49
N GLU A 37 -0.59 0.03 6.88
CA GLU A 37 0.36 1.13 6.79
C GLU A 37 0.23 1.83 5.43
N LEU A 38 0.39 3.14 5.44
CA LEU A 38 0.19 4.00 4.29
C LEU A 38 1.50 4.68 3.91
N PHE A 39 1.84 4.61 2.63
CA PHE A 39 2.98 5.31 2.06
C PHE A 39 2.55 6.09 0.83
N THR A 40 3.11 7.27 0.62
CA THR A 40 2.98 7.97 -0.66
C THR A 40 4.11 7.61 -1.60
N VAL A 41 3.85 7.55 -2.90
CA VAL A 41 4.90 7.46 -3.94
C VAL A 41 4.73 8.61 -4.92
N GLY A 42 5.75 9.49 -4.99
CA GLY A 42 5.63 10.73 -5.75
C GLY A 42 4.56 11.64 -5.14
N SER A 43 3.83 12.38 -5.99
CA SER A 43 2.74 13.29 -5.58
C SER A 43 1.33 12.72 -5.83
N GLU A 44 1.22 11.55 -6.46
CA GLU A 44 -0.05 11.08 -7.02
C GLU A 44 -0.57 9.80 -6.35
N TRP A 45 0.31 9.00 -5.74
CA TRP A 45 -0.04 7.65 -5.30
C TRP A 45 -0.01 7.52 -3.78
N ILE A 46 -1.03 6.83 -3.25
CA ILE A 46 -1.06 6.31 -1.88
C ILE A 46 -1.12 4.79 -1.98
N LEU A 47 -0.15 4.12 -1.37
CA LEU A 47 -0.08 2.67 -1.27
C LEU A 47 -0.52 2.22 0.13
N ARG A 48 -1.36 1.19 0.17
CA ARG A 48 -1.87 0.54 1.38
C ARG A 48 -1.19 -0.81 1.53
N PHE A 49 -0.55 -1.06 2.66
CA PHE A 49 0.08 -2.34 2.96
C PHE A 49 -0.53 -2.97 4.22
N PRO A 50 -1.11 -4.18 4.12
CA PRO A 50 -1.65 -4.89 5.27
C PRO A 50 -0.57 -5.13 6.33
N LYS A 51 -0.89 -4.88 7.60
CA LYS A 51 0.01 -5.12 8.75
C LYS A 51 0.13 -6.60 9.11
N ARG A 52 -0.90 -7.39 8.77
CA ARG A 52 -1.01 -8.82 9.08
C ARG A 52 -1.52 -9.57 7.85
N SER A 53 -1.02 -10.79 7.65
CA SER A 53 -1.41 -11.64 6.52
C SER A 53 -2.91 -11.93 6.47
N GLU A 54 -3.54 -12.11 7.64
CA GLU A 54 -4.99 -12.30 7.79
C GLU A 54 -5.84 -11.11 7.28
N ARG A 55 -5.23 -9.93 7.03
CA ARG A 55 -5.90 -8.75 6.48
C ARG A 55 -5.82 -8.63 4.96
N VAL A 56 -4.97 -9.42 4.30
CA VAL A 56 -4.86 -9.39 2.83
C VAL A 56 -6.22 -9.65 2.14
N PRO A 57 -7.03 -10.66 2.54
CA PRO A 57 -8.33 -10.88 1.91
C PRO A 57 -9.29 -9.69 2.04
N TRP A 58 -9.17 -8.92 3.13
CA TRP A 58 -10.00 -7.73 3.35
C TRP A 58 -9.60 -6.58 2.44
N LEU A 59 -8.30 -6.34 2.25
CA LEU A 59 -7.83 -5.32 1.31
C LEU A 59 -8.21 -5.66 -0.14
N LEU A 60 -8.17 -6.95 -0.52
CA LEU A 60 -8.64 -7.39 -1.84
C LEU A 60 -10.15 -7.12 -2.02
N ARG A 61 -10.96 -7.38 -0.99
CA ARG A 61 -12.39 -7.04 -1.02
C ARG A 61 -12.63 -5.53 -1.11
N GLU A 62 -11.81 -4.70 -0.47
CA GLU A 62 -11.90 -3.24 -0.66
C GLU A 62 -11.69 -2.86 -2.13
N VAL A 63 -10.67 -3.43 -2.80
CA VAL A 63 -10.42 -3.18 -4.23
C VAL A 63 -11.61 -3.61 -5.09
N GLU A 64 -12.18 -4.79 -4.85
CA GLU A 64 -13.38 -5.27 -5.55
C GLU A 64 -14.59 -4.33 -5.38
N ILE A 65 -14.78 -3.73 -4.19
CA ILE A 65 -15.87 -2.77 -3.95
C ILE A 65 -15.57 -1.44 -4.65
N MET A 66 -14.33 -0.97 -4.63
CA MET A 66 -13.93 0.30 -5.26
C MET A 66 -14.16 0.28 -6.77
N THR A 67 -13.99 -0.86 -7.44
CA THR A 67 -14.32 -0.96 -8.87
C THR A 67 -15.82 -0.76 -9.13
N VAL A 68 -16.69 -1.25 -8.25
CA VAL A 68 -18.14 -1.03 -8.37
C VAL A 68 -18.52 0.44 -8.16
N VAL A 69 -17.90 1.11 -7.18
CA VAL A 69 -18.19 2.52 -6.90
C VAL A 69 -17.66 3.45 -7.98
N GLY A 70 -16.50 3.16 -8.57
CA GLY A 70 -15.92 3.97 -9.63
C GLY A 70 -16.70 3.94 -10.94
N GLU A 71 -17.57 2.95 -11.14
CA GLU A 71 -18.44 2.79 -12.31
C GLU A 71 -19.87 3.34 -12.10
N ALA A 72 -20.23 3.72 -10.87
CA ALA A 72 -21.54 4.26 -10.50
C ALA A 72 -21.58 5.80 -10.59
#